data_AF-A0A1V9YXI0-F1
#
_entry.id   AF-A0A1V9YXI0-F1
#
_cell.length_a   1.000
_cell.length_b   1.000
_cell.length_c   1.000
_cell.angle_alpha   90.00
_cell.angle_beta   90.00
_cell.angle_gamma   90.00
#
_symmetry.space_group_name_H-M   'P 1'
#
loop_
_entity.id
_entity.type
_entity.pdbx_description
1 polymer ?
#
loop_
_entity_poly.entity_id
_entity_poly.type
_entity_poly.pdbx_seq_one_letter_code
_entity_poly.pdbx_strand_id
1 'polypeptide(L)'
;MRIADVFGLGDQSKLAQAAENGDVAIVSTLLSQGVSPNSIQMGFPAIFKATKNNHLMIVQLLIDAGADANQAAWTGVTPLFIAIAKGFTSIAKILIEANADLNKPDRNGDPPLYMAAEAGQNEVVEKLVTTGAFIDSINHKGQTALFIAAKLGNTGIVKYLLDASADPTKANTLRQTPFLAAAMGGNKQIVELFLSCGIDINVCNAFGHSAVFLAVHKGHWEILKLLVAAGADVNKYNEDRYTPLLIASKRGMLEFVRLLLNANASTKHTDKVKMSKVSICPNHEQNNNTALFLAANGGYTEIVQLLLDAGADVNHCNQSDDSALIWAADRGHFPTVQCLLAANADINHCNKAGRSALLVASRGGYAPIVQLLLASSADVNKGDINNETPLFNAAKRGHIAVVKILLAAKATIGYSEKVNPLTVAEEHRQSTIAEMLRVAIKEQMPVIHPPIPFERILGHGSHGDVYKSTWEGRQVAVKTIYIPEDTDFQTQYVIAKTIDSSYLVHYYSQIGDVSLNGTKLLIQEYLDGGNLFEYLQQIRLKHHTIVSFNKLRFAHAITNAIVDLHEHRLLHRNLTSAKVLLTTTTSSTPVKVTDYCLRQDTDNVAGM
;
A
#
# COMPACT_ATOMS: atom_id res chain seq x y z
N MET A 1 9.34 71.64 -9.38
CA MET A 1 9.88 70.47 -10.10
C MET A 1 10.04 70.88 -11.56
N ARG A 2 11.28 70.96 -12.11
CA ARG A 2 11.46 71.32 -13.52
C ARG A 2 11.18 70.09 -14.38
N ILE A 3 10.67 70.27 -15.61
CA ILE A 3 10.38 69.15 -16.53
C ILE A 3 11.62 68.26 -16.76
N ALA A 4 12.81 68.85 -16.81
CA ALA A 4 14.08 68.12 -16.93
C ALA A 4 14.36 67.16 -15.76
N ASP A 5 13.86 67.44 -14.55
CA ASP A 5 14.04 66.58 -13.38
C ASP A 5 13.17 65.31 -13.50
N VAL A 6 11.99 65.42 -14.12
CA VAL A 6 11.04 64.31 -14.32
C VAL A 6 11.54 63.33 -15.40
N PHE A 7 12.18 63.84 -16.46
CA PHE A 7 12.74 63.03 -17.55
C PHE A 7 14.18 62.56 -17.31
N GLY A 8 14.75 62.80 -16.13
CA GLY A 8 16.07 62.30 -15.77
C GLY A 8 17.26 63.09 -16.33
N LEU A 9 17.06 64.35 -16.74
CA LEU A 9 18.08 65.20 -17.38
C LEU A 9 18.59 66.36 -16.50
N GLY A 10 17.99 66.59 -15.32
CA GLY A 10 18.43 67.62 -14.35
C GLY A 10 19.43 67.13 -13.30
N ASP A 11 20.00 68.04 -12.50
CA ASP A 11 21.01 67.71 -11.47
C ASP A 11 20.46 66.79 -10.36
N GLN A 12 19.14 66.81 -10.13
CA GLN A 12 18.45 65.85 -9.26
C GLN A 12 18.57 64.40 -9.75
N SER A 13 18.48 64.19 -11.06
CA SER A 13 18.71 62.89 -11.69
C SER A 13 20.16 62.45 -11.61
N LYS A 14 21.10 63.40 -11.79
CA LYS A 14 22.55 63.14 -11.66
C LYS A 14 22.91 62.69 -10.25
N LEU A 15 22.32 63.29 -9.21
CA LEU A 15 22.55 62.87 -7.82
C LEU A 15 22.11 61.41 -7.61
N ALA A 16 20.91 61.05 -8.08
CA ALA A 16 20.41 59.68 -7.95
C ALA A 16 21.23 58.66 -8.77
N GLN A 17 21.73 59.04 -9.95
CA GLN A 17 22.63 58.21 -10.75
C GLN A 17 23.99 58.02 -10.09
N ALA A 18 24.60 59.10 -9.57
CA ALA A 18 25.86 59.04 -8.84
C ALA A 18 25.73 58.19 -7.58
N ALA A 19 24.60 58.32 -6.87
CA ALA A 19 24.25 57.49 -5.73
C ALA A 19 24.09 56.01 -6.11
N GLU A 20 23.58 55.70 -7.31
CA GLU A 20 23.52 54.32 -7.82
C GLU A 20 24.90 53.74 -8.11
N ASN A 21 25.76 54.54 -8.74
CA ASN A 21 27.08 54.13 -9.21
C ASN A 21 28.12 54.01 -8.09
N GLY A 22 27.90 54.67 -6.94
CA GLY A 22 28.88 54.71 -5.86
C GLY A 22 29.84 55.90 -5.92
N ASP A 23 29.50 56.94 -6.68
CA ASP A 23 30.37 58.10 -6.94
C ASP A 23 30.33 59.11 -5.79
N VAL A 24 31.01 58.80 -4.68
CA VAL A 24 31.03 59.62 -3.44
C VAL A 24 31.39 61.09 -3.70
N ALA A 25 32.40 61.35 -4.54
CA ALA A 25 32.83 62.70 -4.86
C ALA A 25 31.75 63.53 -5.58
N ILE A 26 31.03 62.90 -6.52
CA ILE A 26 29.94 63.56 -7.27
C ILE A 26 28.76 63.82 -6.34
N VAL A 27 28.38 62.83 -5.52
CA VAL A 27 27.33 63.00 -4.51
C VAL A 27 27.66 64.16 -3.56
N SER A 28 28.86 64.20 -2.98
CA SER A 28 29.26 65.26 -2.05
C SER A 28 29.26 66.64 -2.71
N THR A 29 29.67 66.74 -3.98
CA THR A 29 29.68 68.01 -4.73
C THR A 29 28.27 68.50 -5.04
N LEU A 30 27.37 67.59 -5.45
CA LEU A 30 25.99 67.95 -5.75
C LEU A 30 25.21 68.35 -4.49
N LEU A 31 25.43 67.68 -3.36
CA LEU A 31 24.82 68.05 -2.07
C LEU A 31 25.32 69.42 -1.59
N SER A 32 26.62 69.74 -1.71
CA SER A 32 27.15 71.05 -1.33
C SER A 32 26.66 72.21 -2.22
N GLN A 33 26.24 71.90 -3.45
CA GLN A 33 25.58 72.84 -4.37
C GLN A 33 24.08 73.04 -4.07
N GLY A 34 23.55 72.40 -3.02
CA GLY A 34 22.15 72.53 -2.61
C GLY A 34 21.18 71.70 -3.44
N VAL A 35 21.66 70.68 -4.16
CA VAL A 35 20.76 69.69 -4.80
C VAL A 35 20.05 68.93 -3.69
N SER A 36 18.71 68.87 -3.76
CA SER A 36 17.89 68.17 -2.77
C SER A 36 18.32 66.69 -2.64
N PRO A 37 18.58 66.18 -1.42
CA PRO A 37 18.92 64.78 -1.19
C PRO A 37 17.75 63.83 -1.45
N ASN A 38 16.52 64.36 -1.53
CA ASN A 38 15.28 63.63 -1.84
C ASN A 38 15.02 63.53 -3.34
N SER A 39 16.07 63.64 -4.16
CA SER A 39 15.98 63.58 -5.61
C SER A 39 15.56 62.18 -6.06
N ILE A 40 14.76 62.15 -7.14
CA ILE A 40 14.27 60.92 -7.74
C ILE A 40 14.77 60.80 -9.18
N GLN A 41 15.10 59.59 -9.60
CA GLN A 41 15.35 59.25 -11.00
C GLN A 41 14.51 58.03 -11.37
N MET A 42 13.63 58.16 -12.35
CA MET A 42 12.69 57.11 -12.78
C MET A 42 11.88 56.51 -11.61
N GLY A 43 11.44 57.35 -10.66
CA GLY A 43 10.67 56.93 -9.49
C GLY A 43 11.48 56.23 -8.40
N PHE A 44 12.82 56.30 -8.45
CA PHE A 44 13.70 55.77 -7.40
C PHE A 44 14.47 56.92 -6.72
N PRO A 45 14.32 57.09 -5.39
CA PRO A 45 15.10 58.04 -4.61
C PRO A 45 16.60 57.74 -4.63
N ALA A 46 17.44 58.78 -4.55
CA ALA A 46 18.90 58.63 -4.45
C ALA A 46 19.30 57.71 -3.28
N ILE A 47 18.68 57.89 -2.10
CA ILE A 47 18.94 57.06 -0.92
C ILE A 47 18.55 55.59 -1.14
N PHE A 48 17.46 55.34 -1.87
CA PHE A 48 17.05 53.99 -2.22
C PHE A 48 18.08 53.32 -3.15
N LYS A 49 18.57 54.04 -4.16
CA LYS A 49 19.59 53.53 -5.10
C LYS A 49 20.92 53.24 -4.39
N ALA A 50 21.39 54.15 -3.55
CA ALA A 50 22.58 53.96 -2.73
C ALA A 50 22.44 52.73 -1.81
N THR A 51 21.30 52.60 -1.13
CA THR A 51 21.00 51.45 -0.27
C THR A 51 20.98 50.15 -1.05
N LYS A 52 20.27 50.10 -2.19
CA LYS A 52 20.15 48.92 -3.05
C LYS A 52 21.50 48.38 -3.52
N ASN A 53 22.49 49.26 -3.71
CA ASN A 53 23.84 48.94 -4.18
C ASN A 53 24.90 48.92 -3.06
N ASN A 54 24.48 48.94 -1.79
CA ASN A 54 25.35 48.85 -0.61
C ASN A 54 26.37 50.00 -0.46
N HIS A 55 26.03 51.20 -0.90
CA HIS A 55 26.93 52.36 -0.82
C HIS A 55 26.80 53.07 0.53
N LEU A 56 27.36 52.46 1.58
CA LEU A 56 27.26 52.92 2.97
C LEU A 56 27.59 54.41 3.16
N MET A 57 28.73 54.87 2.64
CA MET A 57 29.15 56.27 2.76
C MET A 57 28.17 57.23 2.08
N ILE A 58 27.58 56.84 0.95
CA ILE A 58 26.61 57.66 0.23
C ILE A 58 25.30 57.73 1.01
N VAL A 59 24.85 56.62 1.60
CA VAL A 59 23.66 56.63 2.45
C VAL A 59 23.86 57.58 3.64
N GLN A 60 25.02 57.53 4.30
CA GLN A 60 25.33 58.45 5.39
C GLN A 60 25.32 59.91 4.93
N LEU A 61 26.00 60.23 3.82
CA LEU A 61 26.02 61.60 3.26
C LEU A 61 24.62 62.11 2.92
N LEU A 62 23.76 61.25 2.36
CA LEU A 62 22.39 61.62 2.02
C LEU A 62 21.55 61.88 3.29
N ILE A 63 21.69 61.04 4.32
CA ILE A 63 21.02 61.25 5.62
C ILE A 63 21.50 62.54 6.28
N ASP A 64 22.81 62.78 6.34
CA ASP A 64 23.41 63.99 6.92
C ASP A 64 22.94 65.27 6.20
N ALA A 65 22.65 65.17 4.89
CA ALA A 65 22.09 66.25 4.10
C ALA A 65 20.56 66.43 4.24
N GLY A 66 19.88 65.57 5.01
CA GLY A 66 18.43 65.64 5.24
C GLY A 66 17.58 64.81 4.27
N ALA A 67 18.11 63.70 3.73
CA ALA A 67 17.30 62.72 3.01
C ALA A 67 16.21 62.13 3.92
N ASP A 68 15.01 61.97 3.37
CA ASP A 68 13.92 61.23 3.99
C ASP A 68 14.22 59.72 3.91
N ALA A 69 14.56 59.13 5.04
CA ALA A 69 14.80 57.69 5.18
C ALA A 69 13.58 56.82 4.79
N ASN A 70 12.39 57.42 4.72
CA ASN A 70 11.13 56.76 4.35
C ASN A 70 10.73 56.94 2.90
N GLN A 71 11.50 57.71 2.11
CA GLN A 71 11.17 57.94 0.71
C GLN A 71 11.25 56.60 -0.05
N ALA A 72 10.08 56.07 -0.37
CA ALA A 72 9.95 54.77 -1.02
C ALA A 72 10.21 54.88 -2.53
N ALA A 73 10.68 53.77 -3.12
CA ALA A 73 10.62 53.60 -4.56
C ALA A 73 9.16 53.57 -5.05
N TRP A 74 8.95 53.78 -6.35
CA TRP A 74 7.61 53.72 -6.98
C TRP A 74 6.84 52.41 -6.71
N THR A 75 7.55 51.32 -6.37
CA THR A 75 6.96 50.03 -6.00
C THR A 75 6.39 50.00 -4.57
N GLY A 76 6.60 51.04 -3.77
CA GLY A 76 6.24 51.13 -2.35
C GLY A 76 7.34 50.66 -1.39
N VAL A 77 8.48 50.18 -1.91
CA VAL A 77 9.58 49.61 -1.12
C VAL A 77 10.43 50.72 -0.49
N THR A 78 10.64 50.67 0.83
CA THR A 78 11.47 51.64 1.57
C THR A 78 12.96 51.30 1.51
N PRO A 79 13.86 52.28 1.75
CA PRO A 79 15.29 52.02 1.93
C PRO A 79 15.55 50.99 3.05
N LEU A 80 14.85 51.10 4.19
CA LEU A 80 15.03 50.16 5.30
C LEU A 80 14.68 48.73 4.88
N PHE A 81 13.61 48.55 4.10
CA PHE A 81 13.23 47.23 3.59
C PHE A 81 14.37 46.59 2.78
N ILE A 82 14.92 47.32 1.81
CA ILE A 82 15.94 46.73 0.92
C ILE A 82 17.27 46.50 1.65
N ALA A 83 17.60 47.34 2.64
CA ALA A 83 18.76 47.12 3.50
C ALA A 83 18.64 45.80 4.28
N ILE A 84 17.49 45.55 4.92
CA ILE A 84 17.23 44.30 5.66
C ILE A 84 17.20 43.12 4.69
N ALA A 85 16.42 43.20 3.60
CA ALA A 85 16.27 42.10 2.64
C ALA A 85 17.60 41.66 2.01
N LYS A 86 18.57 42.56 1.89
CA LYS A 86 19.91 42.27 1.34
C LYS A 86 20.99 42.00 2.40
N GLY A 87 20.67 42.10 3.69
CA GLY A 87 21.65 41.87 4.77
C GLY A 87 22.64 43.02 4.98
N PHE A 88 22.29 44.24 4.58
CA PHE A 88 23.15 45.41 4.76
C PHE A 88 23.01 46.00 6.16
N THR A 89 23.48 45.26 7.18
CA THR A 89 23.33 45.58 8.61
C THR A 89 23.71 47.02 8.95
N SER A 90 24.87 47.50 8.47
CA SER A 90 25.32 48.87 8.76
C SER A 90 24.39 49.92 8.17
N ILE A 91 23.89 49.70 6.94
CA ILE A 91 22.95 50.62 6.31
C ILE A 91 21.59 50.56 7.02
N ALA A 92 21.11 49.38 7.38
CA ALA A 92 19.87 49.23 8.15
C ALA A 92 19.94 50.01 9.48
N LYS A 93 21.06 49.92 10.20
CA LYS A 93 21.28 50.68 11.45
C LYS A 93 21.22 52.19 11.23
N ILE A 94 21.91 52.71 10.21
CA ILE A 94 21.87 54.14 9.86
C ILE A 94 20.44 54.59 9.55
N LEU A 95 19.70 53.81 8.76
CA LEU A 95 18.32 54.13 8.41
C LEU A 95 17.39 54.12 9.63
N ILE A 96 17.57 53.17 10.56
CA ILE A 96 16.81 53.12 11.82
C ILE A 96 17.11 54.37 12.68
N GLU A 97 18.38 54.76 12.79
CA GLU A 97 18.79 55.98 13.51
C GLU A 97 18.28 57.26 12.85
N ALA A 98 18.03 57.22 11.54
CA ALA A 98 17.46 58.30 10.76
C ALA A 98 15.92 58.31 10.74
N ASN A 99 15.25 57.72 11.74
CA ASN A 99 13.79 57.68 11.86
C ASN A 99 13.07 57.02 10.66
N ALA A 100 13.66 55.98 10.07
CA ALA A 100 12.90 55.10 9.18
C ALA A 100 11.69 54.49 9.92
N ASP A 101 10.60 54.27 9.20
CA ASP A 101 9.37 53.68 9.70
C ASP A 101 9.63 52.19 9.98
N LEU A 102 9.74 51.89 11.27
CA LEU A 102 10.08 50.56 11.78
C LEU A 102 8.91 49.58 11.69
N ASN A 103 7.71 50.06 11.34
CA ASN A 103 6.46 49.29 11.38
C ASN A 103 5.77 49.20 10.03
N LYS A 104 6.22 49.94 9.01
CA LYS A 104 5.68 49.85 7.66
C LYS A 104 5.94 48.47 7.05
N PRO A 105 4.90 47.66 6.83
CA PRO A 105 5.08 46.33 6.29
C PRO A 105 5.34 46.35 4.79
N ASP A 106 5.86 45.25 4.28
CA ASP A 106 6.00 45.00 2.86
C ASP A 106 4.66 44.56 2.21
N ARG A 107 4.72 44.06 0.97
CA ARG A 107 3.53 43.59 0.24
C ARG A 107 2.91 42.31 0.83
N ASN A 108 3.67 41.51 1.57
CA ASN A 108 3.20 40.32 2.28
C ASN A 108 2.69 40.64 3.70
N GLY A 109 2.74 41.91 4.09
CA GLY A 109 2.43 42.34 5.45
C GLY A 109 3.62 42.19 6.39
N ASP A 110 4.81 41.79 5.93
CA ASP A 110 5.97 41.52 6.77
C ASP A 110 6.55 42.83 7.32
N PRO A 111 6.49 43.09 8.64
CA PRO A 111 7.12 44.28 9.24
C PRO A 111 8.66 44.15 9.23
N PRO A 112 9.41 45.27 9.28
CA PRO A 112 10.87 45.27 9.36
C PRO A 112 11.46 44.30 10.38
N LEU A 113 10.84 44.19 11.56
CA LEU A 113 11.26 43.26 12.61
C LEU A 113 11.10 41.79 12.20
N TYR A 114 10.02 41.43 11.50
CA TYR A 114 9.81 40.08 10.98
C TYR A 114 10.90 39.73 9.96
N MET A 115 11.17 40.63 9.02
CA MET A 115 12.17 40.40 7.97
C MET A 115 13.58 40.26 8.54
N ALA A 116 13.95 41.10 9.51
CA ALA A 116 15.24 41.01 10.18
C ALA A 116 15.39 39.69 10.95
N ALA A 117 14.30 39.23 11.58
CA ALA A 117 14.25 37.94 12.26
C ALA A 117 14.31 36.75 11.29
N GLU A 118 13.65 36.84 10.13
CA GLU A 118 13.69 35.84 9.06
C GLU A 118 15.10 35.74 8.45
N ALA A 119 15.76 36.88 8.23
CA ALA A 119 17.11 36.94 7.70
C ALA A 119 18.22 36.65 8.73
N GLY A 120 17.87 36.40 10.00
CA GLY A 120 18.84 36.07 11.05
C GLY A 120 19.75 37.24 11.47
N GLN A 121 19.30 38.49 11.28
CA GLN A 121 20.11 39.68 11.56
C GLN A 121 19.96 40.14 13.01
N ASN A 122 20.69 39.49 13.93
CA ASN A 122 20.62 39.77 15.38
C ASN A 122 20.77 41.26 15.71
N GLU A 123 21.78 41.92 15.14
CA GLU A 123 22.07 43.33 15.44
C GLU A 123 20.98 44.29 14.92
N VAL A 124 20.31 43.94 13.82
CA VAL A 124 19.21 44.74 13.27
C VAL A 124 17.95 44.52 14.10
N VAL A 125 17.67 43.28 14.51
CA VAL A 125 16.57 42.97 15.44
C VAL A 125 16.72 43.75 16.75
N GLU A 126 17.91 43.72 17.35
CA GLU A 126 18.21 44.47 18.57
C GLU A 126 17.97 45.97 18.38
N LYS A 127 18.51 46.55 17.29
CA LYS A 127 18.33 47.97 17.00
C LYS A 127 16.86 48.34 16.76
N LEU A 128 16.10 47.53 16.02
CA LEU A 128 14.67 47.76 15.75
C LEU A 128 13.88 47.79 17.06
N VAL A 129 14.08 46.80 17.94
CA VAL A 129 13.35 46.71 19.21
C VAL A 129 13.73 47.85 20.16
N THR A 130 15.03 48.15 20.30
CA THR A 130 15.49 49.26 21.17
C THR A 130 15.01 50.64 20.67
N THR A 131 14.73 50.77 19.37
CA THR A 131 14.23 52.02 18.76
C THR A 131 12.68 52.05 18.69
N GLY A 132 11.98 51.06 19.26
CA GLY A 132 10.52 51.09 19.40
C GLY A 132 9.72 50.44 18.27
N ALA A 133 10.31 49.52 17.51
CA ALA A 133 9.53 48.65 16.61
C ALA A 133 8.51 47.83 17.42
N PHE A 134 7.30 47.67 16.88
CA PHE A 134 6.24 46.90 17.53
C PHE A 134 6.58 45.40 17.51
N ILE A 135 7.00 44.90 18.68
CA ILE A 135 7.55 43.55 18.89
C ILE A 135 6.62 42.44 18.36
N ASP A 136 5.32 42.55 18.66
CA ASP A 136 4.32 41.53 18.31
C ASP A 136 3.51 41.88 17.05
N SER A 137 4.09 42.64 16.13
CA SER A 137 3.53 42.88 14.81
C SER A 137 3.38 41.58 14.03
N ILE A 138 2.32 41.48 13.25
CA ILE A 138 1.98 40.29 12.47
C ILE A 138 1.95 40.60 10.98
N ASN A 139 2.36 39.62 10.17
CA ASN A 139 2.16 39.67 8.73
C ASN A 139 0.75 39.21 8.31
N HIS A 140 0.47 39.15 7.00
CA HIS A 140 -0.83 38.69 6.48
C HIS A 140 -1.16 37.23 6.85
N LYS A 141 -0.15 36.42 7.23
CA LYS A 141 -0.33 35.05 7.73
C LYS A 141 -0.48 35.00 9.26
N GLY A 142 -0.49 36.14 9.95
CA GLY A 142 -0.56 36.24 11.40
C GLY A 142 0.76 35.91 12.12
N GLN A 143 1.89 35.88 11.43
CA GLN A 143 3.17 35.46 11.99
C GLN A 143 3.93 36.65 12.58
N THR A 144 4.48 36.47 13.78
CA THR A 144 5.38 37.45 14.44
C THR A 144 6.85 37.20 14.10
N ALA A 145 7.72 38.15 14.43
CA ALA A 145 9.18 37.97 14.36
C ALA A 145 9.66 36.78 15.22
N LEU A 146 9.07 36.61 16.41
CA LEU A 146 9.34 35.47 17.28
C LEU A 146 8.94 34.14 16.62
N PHE A 147 7.82 34.09 15.91
CA PHE A 147 7.38 32.89 15.17
C PHE A 147 8.41 32.46 14.12
N ILE A 148 8.86 33.38 13.27
CA ILE A 148 9.75 33.03 12.16
C ILE A 148 11.17 32.72 12.66
N ALA A 149 11.67 33.46 13.65
CA ALA A 149 12.95 33.15 14.30
C ALA A 149 12.93 31.76 14.94
N ALA A 150 11.83 31.42 15.64
CA ALA A 150 11.65 30.10 16.24
C ALA A 150 11.60 28.98 15.21
N LYS A 151 10.94 29.20 14.06
CA LYS A 151 10.86 28.23 12.96
C LYS A 151 12.21 27.98 12.30
N LEU A 152 13.01 29.04 12.09
CA LEU A 152 14.27 28.99 11.36
C LEU A 152 15.48 28.63 12.24
N GLY A 153 15.32 28.61 13.57
CA GLY A 153 16.39 28.21 14.47
C GLY A 153 17.29 29.36 14.92
N ASN A 154 16.82 30.61 14.82
CA ASN A 154 17.57 31.79 15.19
C ASN A 154 17.53 32.01 16.72
N THR A 155 18.23 31.15 17.48
CA THR A 155 18.20 31.11 18.96
C THR A 155 18.52 32.45 19.60
N GLY A 156 19.50 33.20 19.08
CA GLY A 156 19.87 34.52 19.59
C GLY A 156 18.72 35.54 19.50
N ILE A 157 18.05 35.57 18.34
CA ILE A 157 16.87 36.43 18.14
C ILE A 157 15.71 35.99 19.02
N VAL A 158 15.44 34.68 19.13
CA VAL A 158 14.37 34.19 20.00
C VAL A 158 14.62 34.60 21.45
N LYS A 159 15.83 34.37 21.97
CA LYS A 159 16.18 34.75 23.34
C LYS A 159 15.99 36.25 23.55
N TYR A 160 16.53 37.07 22.64
CA TYR A 160 16.42 38.52 22.73
C TYR A 160 14.97 39.00 22.69
N LEU A 161 14.13 38.46 21.79
CA LEU A 161 12.72 38.84 21.70
C LEU A 161 11.94 38.44 22.96
N LEU A 162 12.21 37.27 23.55
CA LEU A 162 11.61 36.84 24.81
C LEU A 162 12.06 37.75 25.98
N ASP A 163 13.34 38.10 26.06
CA ASP A 163 13.88 39.04 27.05
C ASP A 163 13.24 40.44 26.90
N ALA A 164 12.91 40.83 25.66
CA ALA A 164 12.17 42.05 25.33
C ALA A 164 10.65 41.92 25.49
N SER A 165 10.15 40.87 26.16
CA SER A 165 8.72 40.63 26.46
C SER A 165 7.82 40.39 25.24
N ALA A 166 8.35 39.83 24.14
CA ALA A 166 7.52 39.31 23.05
C ALA A 166 6.59 38.20 23.54
N ASP A 167 5.33 38.18 23.08
CA ASP A 167 4.35 37.16 23.49
C ASP A 167 4.65 35.80 22.83
N PRO A 168 5.09 34.76 23.59
CA PRO A 168 5.40 33.45 23.05
C PRO A 168 4.17 32.64 22.63
N THR A 169 2.96 33.10 22.99
CA THR A 169 1.69 32.41 22.73
C THR A 169 1.00 32.87 21.45
N LYS A 170 1.47 33.97 20.84
CA LYS A 170 0.82 34.61 19.69
C LYS A 170 0.87 33.72 18.44
N ALA A 171 -0.27 33.10 18.15
CA ALA A 171 -0.40 32.14 17.07
C ALA A 171 -0.73 32.81 15.72
N ASN A 172 -0.30 32.17 14.64
CA ASN A 172 -0.63 32.58 13.28
C ASN A 172 -2.08 32.24 12.89
N THR A 173 -2.49 32.52 11.64
CA THR A 173 -3.86 32.26 11.17
C THR A 173 -4.26 30.77 11.19
N LEU A 174 -3.29 29.86 11.28
CA LEU A 174 -3.50 28.41 11.42
C LEU A 174 -3.38 27.96 12.88
N ARG A 175 -3.48 28.87 13.85
CA ARG A 175 -3.28 28.63 15.29
C ARG A 175 -1.91 28.01 15.61
N GLN A 176 -0.92 28.17 14.75
CA GLN A 176 0.43 27.68 15.02
C GLN A 176 1.19 28.72 15.85
N THR A 177 1.64 28.34 17.04
CA THR A 177 2.45 29.18 17.94
C THR A 177 3.94 29.12 17.55
N PRO A 178 4.76 30.09 18.01
CA PRO A 178 6.23 30.02 17.90
C PRO A 178 6.82 28.72 18.44
N PHE A 179 6.29 28.19 19.55
CA PHE A 179 6.68 26.90 20.10
C PHE A 179 6.44 25.73 19.14
N LEU A 180 5.25 25.66 18.54
CA LEU A 180 4.96 24.64 17.53
C LEU A 180 5.83 24.80 16.28
N ALA A 181 6.18 26.03 15.91
CA ALA A 181 7.08 26.31 14.81
C ALA A 181 8.52 25.85 15.10
N ALA A 182 9.02 26.02 16.34
CA ALA A 182 10.31 25.49 16.77
C ALA A 182 10.35 23.95 16.76
N ALA A 183 9.29 23.31 17.27
CA ALA A 183 9.16 21.85 17.22
C ALA A 183 9.09 21.32 15.79
N MET A 184 8.39 22.01 14.88
CA MET A 184 8.35 21.68 13.45
C MET A 184 9.70 21.87 12.76
N GLY A 185 10.40 22.96 13.09
CA GLY A 185 11.71 23.32 12.53
C GLY A 185 12.87 22.45 13.02
N GLY A 186 12.70 21.70 14.10
CA GLY A 186 13.76 20.86 14.67
C GLY A 186 14.67 21.59 15.65
N ASN A 187 14.25 22.77 16.14
CA ASN A 187 15.12 23.68 16.88
C ASN A 187 15.09 23.41 18.40
N LYS A 188 15.79 22.35 18.83
CA LYS A 188 15.78 21.85 20.23
C LYS A 188 16.03 22.95 21.27
N GLN A 189 17.07 23.76 21.11
CA GLN A 189 17.41 24.83 22.07
C GLN A 189 16.28 25.85 22.23
N ILE A 190 15.55 26.13 21.14
CA ILE A 190 14.42 27.06 21.18
C ILE A 190 13.22 26.40 21.86
N VAL A 191 13.00 25.10 21.66
CA VAL A 191 11.99 24.34 22.40
C VAL A 191 12.30 24.37 23.90
N GLU A 192 13.56 24.20 24.32
CA GLU A 192 13.99 24.33 25.72
C GLU A 192 13.69 25.73 26.29
N LEU A 193 14.01 26.80 25.54
CA LEU A 193 13.68 28.17 25.94
C LEU A 193 12.17 28.38 26.12
N PHE A 194 11.35 27.87 25.21
CA PHE A 194 9.90 28.01 25.37
C PHE A 194 9.36 27.23 26.58
N LEU A 195 9.89 26.03 26.86
CA LEU A 195 9.50 25.26 28.04
C LEU A 195 9.87 25.99 29.35
N SER A 196 11.01 26.69 29.41
CA SER A 196 11.37 27.48 30.59
C SER A 196 10.49 28.72 30.79
N CYS A 197 9.80 29.20 29.75
CA CYS A 197 8.79 30.26 29.83
C CYS A 197 7.43 29.79 30.39
N GLY A 198 7.25 28.50 30.69
CA GLY A 198 6.00 27.99 31.29
C GLY A 198 4.79 28.00 30.35
N ILE A 199 5.00 27.92 29.05
CA ILE A 199 3.92 27.83 28.06
C ILE A 199 3.13 26.50 28.19
N ASP A 200 1.93 26.46 27.61
CA ASP A 200 1.20 25.19 27.45
C ASP A 200 1.91 24.27 26.43
N ILE A 201 2.57 23.22 26.95
CA ILE A 201 3.26 22.19 26.16
C ILE A 201 2.32 21.41 25.24
N ASN A 202 1.02 21.37 25.55
CA ASN A 202 0.00 20.58 24.86
C ASN A 202 -0.83 21.41 23.87
N VAL A 203 -0.41 22.64 23.57
CA VAL A 203 -1.04 23.48 22.55
C VAL A 203 -1.06 22.76 21.19
N CYS A 204 -2.16 22.92 20.46
CA CYS A 204 -2.33 22.38 19.12
C CYS A 204 -2.65 23.50 18.13
N ASN A 205 -2.16 23.34 16.90
CA ASN A 205 -2.58 24.19 15.78
C ASN A 205 -3.99 23.82 15.28
N ALA A 206 -4.46 24.50 14.22
CA ALA A 206 -5.78 24.30 13.63
C ALA A 206 -6.00 22.89 13.05
N PHE A 207 -4.93 22.10 12.89
CA PHE A 207 -4.98 20.72 12.41
C PHE A 207 -4.85 19.70 13.56
N GLY A 208 -4.85 20.14 14.81
CA GLY A 208 -4.66 19.27 15.98
C GLY A 208 -3.21 18.82 16.19
N HIS A 209 -2.23 19.36 15.44
CA HIS A 209 -0.83 19.00 15.61
C HIS A 209 -0.26 19.63 16.90
N SER A 210 0.09 18.79 17.88
CA SER A 210 0.87 19.16 19.07
C SER A 210 2.38 19.19 18.76
N ALA A 211 3.19 19.70 19.69
CA ALA A 211 4.65 19.66 19.56
C ALA A 211 5.18 18.22 19.46
N VAL A 212 4.62 17.28 20.23
CA VAL A 212 4.97 15.85 20.17
C VAL A 212 4.66 15.30 18.79
N PHE A 213 3.45 15.56 18.26
CA PHE A 213 3.06 15.13 16.94
C PHE A 213 4.02 15.65 15.86
N LEU A 214 4.37 16.93 15.91
CA LEU A 214 5.29 17.56 14.94
C LEU A 214 6.69 16.96 15.02
N ALA A 215 7.21 16.73 16.23
CA ALA A 215 8.51 16.11 16.45
C ALA A 215 8.56 14.69 15.84
N VAL A 216 7.53 13.87 16.08
CA VAL A 216 7.45 12.52 15.49
C VAL A 216 7.25 12.58 13.99
N HIS A 217 6.33 13.41 13.50
CA HIS A 217 6.06 13.54 12.07
C HIS A 217 7.28 14.04 11.28
N LYS A 218 8.13 14.88 11.87
CA LYS A 218 9.37 15.37 11.24
C LYS A 218 10.61 14.53 11.56
N GLY A 219 10.53 13.58 12.50
CA GLY A 219 11.65 12.71 12.87
C GLY A 219 12.66 13.35 13.82
N HIS A 220 12.25 14.35 14.61
CA HIS A 220 13.11 15.09 15.53
C HIS A 220 13.24 14.39 16.89
N TRP A 221 14.16 13.42 16.98
CA TRP A 221 14.33 12.54 18.14
C TRP A 221 14.64 13.29 19.43
N GLU A 222 15.58 14.25 19.38
CA GLU A 222 15.99 15.00 20.57
C GLU A 222 14.87 15.88 21.13
N ILE A 223 14.01 16.41 20.26
CA ILE A 223 12.84 17.18 20.69
C ILE A 223 11.79 16.26 21.29
N LEU A 224 11.55 15.07 20.71
CA LEU A 224 10.62 14.11 21.31
C LEU A 224 11.03 13.75 22.74
N LYS A 225 12.31 13.42 22.96
CA LYS A 225 12.85 13.13 24.30
C LYS A 225 12.60 14.27 25.28
N LEU A 226 12.89 15.50 24.84
CA LEU A 226 12.69 16.71 25.64
C LEU A 226 11.22 16.88 26.04
N LEU A 227 10.30 16.77 25.07
CA LEU A 227 8.87 16.95 25.30
C LEU A 227 8.29 15.88 26.23
N VAL A 228 8.70 14.62 26.05
CA VAL A 228 8.29 13.52 26.93
C VAL A 228 8.81 13.73 28.35
N ALA A 229 10.08 14.13 28.51
CA ALA A 229 10.66 14.44 29.82
C ALA A 229 9.97 15.63 30.50
N ALA A 230 9.44 16.58 29.73
CA ALA A 230 8.66 17.72 30.21
C ALA A 230 7.17 17.38 30.46
N GLY A 231 6.75 16.12 30.30
CA GLY A 231 5.38 15.68 30.59
C GLY A 231 4.35 16.01 29.50
N ALA A 232 4.78 16.15 28.24
CA ALA A 232 3.84 16.35 27.12
C ALA A 232 2.91 15.14 26.94
N ASP A 233 1.66 15.39 26.57
CA ASP A 233 0.68 14.35 26.25
C ASP A 233 1.01 13.69 24.91
N VAL A 234 1.51 12.45 24.97
CA VAL A 234 1.86 11.63 23.80
C VAL A 234 0.66 11.03 23.07
N ASN A 235 -0.55 11.13 23.64
CA ASN A 235 -1.79 10.58 23.09
C ASN A 235 -2.62 11.61 22.31
N LYS A 236 -2.22 12.89 22.28
CA LYS A 236 -2.84 13.90 21.42
C LYS A 236 -2.77 13.47 19.96
N TYR A 237 -3.89 13.58 19.26
CA TYR A 237 -4.00 13.24 17.85
C TYR A 237 -4.45 14.44 17.02
N ASN A 238 -4.16 14.40 15.72
CA ASN A 238 -4.53 15.46 14.78
C ASN A 238 -6.00 15.35 14.31
N GLU A 239 -6.48 16.28 13.48
CA GLU A 239 -7.86 16.22 12.95
C GLU A 239 -8.15 14.92 12.15
N ASP A 240 -7.12 14.30 11.57
CA ASP A 240 -7.19 12.98 10.91
C ASP A 240 -7.08 11.79 11.90
N ARG A 241 -7.08 12.06 13.21
CA ARG A 241 -6.92 11.09 14.30
C ARG A 241 -5.63 10.27 14.30
N TYR A 242 -4.57 10.74 13.66
CA TYR A 242 -3.25 10.17 13.85
C TYR A 242 -2.66 10.61 15.20
N THR A 243 -2.32 9.65 16.05
CA THR A 243 -1.44 9.87 17.20
C THR A 243 0.03 9.81 16.77
N PRO A 244 0.96 10.36 17.57
CA PRO A 244 2.40 10.14 17.39
C PRO A 244 2.75 8.66 17.22
N LEU A 245 2.15 7.76 18.01
CA LEU A 245 2.42 6.32 17.96
C LEU A 245 2.01 5.70 16.62
N LEU A 246 0.85 6.09 16.05
CA LEU A 246 0.41 5.61 14.73
C LEU A 246 1.41 6.01 13.63
N ILE A 247 1.89 7.25 13.66
CA ILE A 247 2.87 7.75 12.68
C ILE A 247 4.22 7.04 12.84
N ALA A 248 4.69 6.87 14.07
CA ALA A 248 5.95 6.18 14.36
C ALA A 248 5.93 4.73 13.89
N SER A 249 4.84 4.02 14.17
CA SER A 249 4.66 2.61 13.80
C SER A 249 4.58 2.43 12.28
N LYS A 250 3.83 3.31 11.61
CA LYS A 250 3.69 3.29 10.15
C LYS A 250 4.99 3.56 9.39
N ARG A 251 5.90 4.34 9.96
CA ARG A 251 7.17 4.72 9.34
C ARG A 251 8.36 3.86 9.79
N GLY A 252 8.14 2.87 10.66
CA GLY A 252 9.21 2.01 11.13
C GLY A 252 10.18 2.71 12.10
N MET A 253 9.75 3.75 12.82
CA MET A 253 10.62 4.51 13.72
C MET A 253 10.72 3.82 15.08
N LEU A 254 11.54 2.78 15.18
CA LEU A 254 11.67 1.88 16.35
C LEU A 254 11.86 2.64 17.67
N GLU A 255 12.86 3.52 17.74
CA GLU A 255 13.18 4.25 18.97
C GLU A 255 12.08 5.24 19.36
N PHE A 256 11.36 5.82 18.38
CA PHE A 256 10.21 6.67 18.64
C PHE A 256 9.06 5.87 19.25
N VAL A 257 8.75 4.69 18.68
CA VAL A 257 7.73 3.81 19.25
C VAL A 257 8.09 3.43 20.68
N ARG A 258 9.34 2.99 20.92
CA ARG A 258 9.83 2.60 22.25
C ARG A 258 9.65 3.73 23.27
N LEU A 259 10.08 4.94 22.94
CA LEU A 259 9.94 6.09 23.84
C LEU A 259 8.47 6.47 24.10
N LEU A 260 7.63 6.45 23.06
CA LEU A 260 6.21 6.76 23.20
C LEU A 260 5.49 5.73 24.09
N LEU A 261 5.77 4.43 23.92
CA LEU A 261 5.20 3.36 24.75
C LEU A 261 5.66 3.48 26.21
N ASN A 262 6.95 3.77 26.45
CA ASN A 262 7.47 4.06 27.79
C ASN A 262 6.80 5.29 28.42
N ALA A 263 6.31 6.22 27.60
CA ALA A 263 5.53 7.38 28.01
C ALA A 263 4.01 7.14 28.06
N ASN A 264 3.57 5.88 28.12
CA ASN A 264 2.16 5.47 28.18
C ASN A 264 1.33 5.87 26.96
N ALA A 265 1.90 5.82 25.76
CA ALA A 265 1.13 5.93 24.52
C ALA A 265 0.15 4.74 24.38
N SER A 266 -1.11 5.05 24.06
CA SER A 266 -2.18 4.07 23.92
C SER A 266 -2.03 3.25 22.65
N THR A 267 -1.94 1.93 22.80
CA THR A 267 -1.91 0.96 21.70
C THR A 267 -3.27 0.73 21.03
N LYS A 268 -4.37 1.14 21.71
CA LYS A 268 -5.75 0.91 21.29
C LYS A 268 -6.31 1.97 20.35
N HIS A 269 -5.64 3.12 20.25
CA HIS A 269 -6.13 4.22 19.42
C HIS A 269 -6.04 3.85 17.93
N THR A 270 -7.05 4.26 17.16
CA THR A 270 -7.15 3.98 15.73
C THR A 270 -7.31 5.27 14.91
N ASP A 271 -6.93 5.21 13.64
CA ASP A 271 -7.15 6.29 12.67
C ASP A 271 -8.63 6.43 12.21
N LYS A 272 -9.60 6.03 13.05
CA LYS A 272 -11.03 5.90 12.70
C LYS A 272 -11.74 7.23 12.41
N VAL A 273 -12.42 7.30 11.27
CA VAL A 273 -13.23 8.44 10.77
C VAL A 273 -14.15 9.10 11.82
N LYS A 274 -14.07 10.43 11.93
CA LYS A 274 -15.26 11.31 12.05
C LYS A 274 -15.52 11.82 10.63
N MET A 275 -16.77 11.90 10.19
CA MET A 275 -17.12 12.48 8.88
C MET A 275 -16.74 13.98 8.86
N SER A 276 -15.47 14.28 8.62
CA SER A 276 -14.91 15.61 8.51
C SER A 276 -14.51 15.85 7.06
N LYS A 277 -14.90 17.00 6.52
CA LYS A 277 -14.89 17.34 5.08
C LYS A 277 -13.51 17.55 4.47
N VAL A 278 -12.42 17.48 5.22
CA VAL A 278 -11.08 17.84 4.72
C VAL A 278 -10.04 16.86 5.27
N SER A 279 -9.69 15.86 4.47
CA SER A 279 -8.47 15.05 4.68
C SER A 279 -7.28 15.83 4.13
N ILE A 280 -6.31 16.13 4.99
CA ILE A 280 -5.14 16.97 4.65
C ILE A 280 -3.95 16.08 4.21
N CYS A 281 -4.11 14.76 4.30
CA CYS A 281 -3.13 13.78 3.86
C CYS A 281 -3.65 13.06 2.59
N PRO A 282 -3.27 13.50 1.38
CA PRO A 282 -3.95 13.16 0.11
C PRO A 282 -3.91 11.69 -0.35
N ASN A 283 -3.34 10.76 0.44
CA ASN A 283 -3.17 9.35 0.06
C ASN A 283 -3.62 8.34 1.14
N HIS A 284 -4.47 8.74 2.10
CA HIS A 284 -4.80 7.87 3.24
C HIS A 284 -6.29 7.61 3.37
N GLU A 285 -6.68 6.38 3.02
CA GLU A 285 -7.94 5.79 3.44
C GLU A 285 -7.85 5.50 4.95
N GLN A 286 -8.55 6.32 5.74
CA GLN A 286 -8.72 6.13 7.18
C GLN A 286 -9.56 4.87 7.41
N ASN A 287 -8.92 3.80 7.90
CA ASN A 287 -9.50 2.45 7.89
C ASN A 287 -9.58 1.81 9.29
N ASN A 288 -9.61 2.58 10.37
CA ASN A 288 -9.65 2.03 11.75
C ASN A 288 -8.41 1.15 12.07
N ASN A 289 -7.24 1.55 11.56
CA ASN A 289 -5.97 0.87 11.77
C ASN A 289 -5.38 1.24 13.13
N THR A 290 -4.89 0.25 13.88
CA THR A 290 -4.07 0.44 15.09
C THR A 290 -2.58 0.61 14.73
N ALA A 291 -1.78 0.98 15.74
CA ALA A 291 -0.33 1.02 15.61
C ALA A 291 0.24 -0.35 15.20
N LEU A 292 -0.27 -1.43 15.80
CA LEU A 292 0.13 -2.81 15.51
C LEU A 292 -0.12 -3.16 14.05
N PHE A 293 -1.31 -2.82 13.55
CA PHE A 293 -1.67 -3.05 12.16
C PHE A 293 -0.74 -2.32 11.18
N LEU A 294 -0.47 -1.03 11.44
CA LEU A 294 0.41 -0.23 10.59
C LEU A 294 1.85 -0.75 10.59
N ALA A 295 2.35 -1.20 11.74
CA ALA A 295 3.67 -1.83 11.86
C ALA A 295 3.74 -3.17 11.13
N ALA A 296 2.68 -3.99 11.23
CA ALA A 296 2.59 -5.28 10.57
C ALA A 296 2.53 -5.15 9.04
N ASN A 297 1.77 -4.18 8.52
CA ASN A 297 1.76 -3.88 7.07
C ASN A 297 3.14 -3.42 6.57
N GLY A 298 3.92 -2.72 7.40
CA GLY A 298 5.29 -2.31 7.09
C GLY A 298 6.36 -3.40 7.28
N GLY A 299 6.02 -4.53 7.92
CA GLY A 299 6.97 -5.60 8.22
C GLY A 299 7.94 -5.28 9.36
N TYR A 300 7.62 -4.27 10.18
CA TYR A 300 8.49 -3.80 11.26
C TYR A 300 8.38 -4.70 12.50
N THR A 301 8.97 -5.90 12.41
CA THR A 301 8.79 -6.98 13.40
C THR A 301 9.16 -6.57 14.82
N GLU A 302 10.24 -5.80 15.02
CA GLU A 302 10.62 -5.31 16.36
C GLU A 302 9.58 -4.34 16.93
N ILE A 303 8.97 -3.50 16.09
CA ILE A 303 7.90 -2.60 16.51
C ILE A 303 6.63 -3.39 16.83
N VAL A 304 6.31 -4.41 16.03
CA VAL A 304 5.19 -5.33 16.29
C VAL A 304 5.37 -5.98 17.66
N GLN A 305 6.57 -6.51 17.96
CA GLN A 305 6.86 -7.09 19.27
C GLN A 305 6.67 -6.07 20.41
N LEU A 306 7.22 -4.85 20.28
CA LEU A 306 7.06 -3.81 21.30
C LEU A 306 5.59 -3.44 21.54
N LEU A 307 4.78 -3.38 20.49
CA LEU A 307 3.36 -3.08 20.61
C LEU A 307 2.59 -4.20 21.30
N LEU A 308 2.91 -5.46 20.99
CA LEU A 308 2.33 -6.64 21.66
C LEU A 308 2.74 -6.69 23.15
N ASP A 309 4.01 -6.44 23.46
CA ASP A 309 4.51 -6.36 24.84
C ASP A 309 3.81 -5.23 25.63
N ALA A 310 3.45 -4.14 24.95
CA ALA A 310 2.64 -3.05 25.49
C ALA A 310 1.12 -3.33 25.50
N GLY A 311 0.70 -4.57 25.24
CA GLY A 311 -0.70 -5.00 25.34
C GLY A 311 -1.59 -4.56 24.16
N ALA A 312 -1.02 -4.34 22.97
CA ALA A 312 -1.82 -4.17 21.76
C ALA A 312 -2.66 -5.42 21.48
N ASP A 313 -3.91 -5.22 21.09
CA ASP A 313 -4.79 -6.33 20.68
C ASP A 313 -4.33 -6.88 19.32
N VAL A 314 -3.81 -8.10 19.34
CA VAL A 314 -3.32 -8.82 18.15
C VAL A 314 -4.43 -9.10 17.12
N ASN A 315 -5.69 -9.18 17.58
CA ASN A 315 -6.85 -9.54 16.77
C ASN A 315 -7.71 -8.34 16.39
N HIS A 316 -7.30 -7.10 16.72
CA HIS A 316 -8.00 -5.91 16.25
C HIS A 316 -8.02 -5.87 14.73
N CYS A 317 -9.22 -5.67 14.18
CA CYS A 317 -9.43 -5.61 12.74
C CYS A 317 -9.77 -4.19 12.25
N ASN A 318 -9.31 -3.87 11.05
CA ASN A 318 -9.58 -2.59 10.39
C ASN A 318 -11.05 -2.54 9.89
N GLN A 319 -11.43 -1.48 9.17
CA GLN A 319 -12.79 -1.30 8.65
C GLN A 319 -13.19 -2.36 7.60
N SER A 320 -12.23 -2.97 6.91
CA SER A 320 -12.42 -4.07 5.97
C SER A 320 -12.38 -5.44 6.66
N ASP A 321 -12.32 -5.45 7.99
CA ASP A 321 -12.13 -6.63 8.82
C ASP A 321 -10.80 -7.35 8.57
N ASP A 322 -9.78 -6.64 8.07
CA ASP A 322 -8.44 -7.20 7.95
C ASP A 322 -7.74 -7.19 9.32
N SER A 323 -7.11 -8.30 9.68
CA SER A 323 -6.21 -8.40 10.82
C SER A 323 -4.76 -8.06 10.45
N ALA A 324 -3.93 -7.78 11.46
CA ALA A 324 -2.49 -7.60 11.27
C ALA A 324 -1.83 -8.83 10.61
N LEU A 325 -2.31 -10.04 10.94
CA LEU A 325 -1.83 -11.30 10.39
C LEU A 325 -2.11 -11.41 8.89
N ILE A 326 -3.32 -11.05 8.45
CA ILE A 326 -3.70 -11.05 7.02
C ILE A 326 -2.76 -10.13 6.23
N TRP A 327 -2.52 -8.91 6.70
CA TRP A 327 -1.65 -7.96 5.99
C TRP A 327 -0.18 -8.36 5.99
N ALA A 328 0.35 -8.85 7.12
CA ALA A 328 1.72 -9.37 7.17
C ALA A 328 1.92 -10.54 6.19
N ALA A 329 0.91 -11.41 6.07
CA ALA A 329 0.90 -12.52 5.13
C ALA A 329 0.77 -12.07 3.66
N ASP A 330 -0.10 -11.10 3.35
CA ASP A 330 -0.30 -10.55 1.99
C ASP A 330 0.95 -9.81 1.47
N ARG A 331 1.74 -9.22 2.38
CA ARG A 331 2.99 -8.51 2.06
C ARG A 331 4.24 -9.39 2.08
N GLY A 332 4.15 -10.63 2.56
CA GLY A 332 5.28 -11.56 2.62
C GLY A 332 6.23 -11.35 3.81
N HIS A 333 5.78 -10.73 4.89
CA HIS A 333 6.61 -10.41 6.06
C HIS A 333 6.73 -11.58 7.03
N PHE A 334 7.54 -12.59 6.67
CA PHE A 334 7.66 -13.85 7.43
C PHE A 334 7.95 -13.66 8.93
N PRO A 335 8.95 -12.86 9.36
CA PRO A 335 9.23 -12.71 10.79
C PRO A 335 8.07 -12.04 11.55
N THR A 336 7.35 -11.13 10.90
CA THR A 336 6.15 -10.50 11.45
C THR A 336 5.01 -11.48 11.61
N VAL A 337 4.77 -12.35 10.62
CA VAL A 337 3.76 -13.42 10.73
C VAL A 337 4.08 -14.34 11.91
N GLN A 338 5.35 -14.75 12.05
CA GLN A 338 5.78 -15.59 13.16
C GLN A 338 5.55 -14.91 14.52
N CYS A 339 5.90 -13.63 14.65
CA CYS A 339 5.68 -12.84 15.86
C CYS A 339 4.18 -12.73 16.22
N LEU A 340 3.32 -12.45 15.23
CA LEU A 340 1.87 -12.35 15.44
C LEU A 340 1.25 -13.69 15.86
N LEU A 341 1.66 -14.81 15.25
CA LEU A 341 1.19 -16.14 15.64
C LEU A 341 1.65 -16.52 17.05
N ALA A 342 2.88 -16.19 17.43
CA ALA A 342 3.39 -16.39 18.79
C ALA A 342 2.59 -15.58 19.83
N ALA A 343 1.97 -14.49 19.42
CA ALA A 343 1.06 -13.68 20.24
C ALA A 343 -0.42 -14.10 20.15
N ASN A 344 -0.72 -15.30 19.64
CA ASN A 344 -2.08 -15.85 19.50
C ASN A 344 -2.99 -15.05 18.56
N ALA A 345 -2.45 -14.55 17.44
CA ALA A 345 -3.27 -14.07 16.33
C ALA A 345 -4.23 -15.18 15.85
N ASP A 346 -5.49 -14.83 15.60
CA ASP A 346 -6.48 -15.74 15.05
C ASP A 346 -6.08 -16.13 13.62
N ILE A 347 -5.61 -17.37 13.48
CA ILE A 347 -5.07 -17.91 12.25
C ILE A 347 -6.13 -18.10 11.16
N ASN A 348 -7.40 -18.31 11.55
CA ASN A 348 -8.50 -18.61 10.64
C ASN A 348 -9.44 -17.42 10.45
N HIS A 349 -9.13 -16.26 11.05
CA HIS A 349 -9.83 -15.01 10.80
C HIS A 349 -9.89 -14.70 9.30
N CYS A 350 -11.01 -14.16 8.86
CA CYS A 350 -11.24 -13.79 7.46
C CYS A 350 -11.78 -12.37 7.40
N ASN A 351 -11.24 -11.59 6.47
CA ASN A 351 -11.75 -10.24 6.22
C ASN A 351 -13.13 -10.25 5.54
N LYS A 352 -13.68 -9.06 5.24
CA LYS A 352 -14.97 -8.93 4.55
C LYS A 352 -15.03 -9.57 3.16
N ALA A 353 -13.87 -9.80 2.53
CA ALA A 353 -13.78 -10.54 1.26
C ALA A 353 -13.63 -12.05 1.47
N GLY A 354 -13.72 -12.55 2.71
CA GLY A 354 -13.57 -13.96 3.05
C GLY A 354 -12.11 -14.45 3.03
N ARG A 355 -11.13 -13.56 2.91
CA ARG A 355 -9.72 -13.95 2.74
C ARG A 355 -9.06 -14.19 4.09
N SER A 356 -8.48 -15.37 4.26
CA SER A 356 -7.62 -15.72 5.40
C SER A 356 -6.16 -15.37 5.12
N ALA A 357 -5.32 -15.40 6.16
CA ALA A 357 -3.87 -15.22 6.05
C ALA A 357 -3.22 -16.26 5.12
N LEU A 358 -3.70 -17.52 5.18
CA LEU A 358 -3.21 -18.60 4.31
C LEU A 358 -3.53 -18.30 2.84
N LEU A 359 -4.76 -17.85 2.55
CA LEU A 359 -5.18 -17.54 1.19
C LEU A 359 -4.34 -16.43 0.57
N VAL A 360 -4.14 -15.32 1.28
CA VAL A 360 -3.34 -14.19 0.76
C VAL A 360 -1.86 -14.58 0.61
N ALA A 361 -1.29 -15.37 1.54
CA ALA A 361 0.07 -15.89 1.41
C ALA A 361 0.22 -16.82 0.20
N SER A 362 -0.76 -17.70 -0.05
CA SER A 362 -0.77 -18.58 -1.20
C SER A 362 -0.94 -17.83 -2.52
N ARG A 363 -1.73 -16.76 -2.55
CA ARG A 363 -1.86 -15.85 -3.69
C ARG A 363 -0.56 -15.06 -3.95
N GLY A 364 0.16 -14.68 -2.89
CA GLY A 364 1.45 -13.99 -2.95
C GLY A 364 2.62 -14.89 -3.34
N GLY A 365 2.50 -16.20 -3.15
CA GLY A 365 3.57 -17.17 -3.43
C GLY A 365 4.58 -17.35 -2.28
N TYR A 366 4.24 -16.90 -1.07
CA TYR A 366 5.15 -16.89 0.08
C TYR A 366 5.23 -18.27 0.76
N ALA A 367 5.92 -19.21 0.12
CA ALA A 367 6.04 -20.59 0.59
C ALA A 367 6.43 -20.76 2.07
N PRO A 368 7.40 -20.01 2.64
CA PRO A 368 7.72 -20.11 4.06
C PRO A 368 6.56 -19.71 4.98
N ILE A 369 5.79 -18.68 4.60
CA ILE A 369 4.61 -18.23 5.36
C ILE A 369 3.50 -19.27 5.26
N VAL A 370 3.24 -19.82 4.07
CA VAL A 370 2.25 -20.88 3.86
C VAL A 370 2.57 -22.10 4.74
N GLN A 371 3.84 -22.53 4.76
CA GLN A 371 4.28 -23.64 5.60
C GLN A 371 4.09 -23.36 7.09
N LEU A 372 4.45 -22.15 7.55
CA LEU A 372 4.27 -21.72 8.94
C LEU A 372 2.79 -21.68 9.35
N LEU A 373 1.93 -21.14 8.50
CA LEU A 373 0.49 -21.06 8.76
C LEU A 373 -0.14 -22.46 8.85
N LEU A 374 0.20 -23.37 7.94
CA LEU A 374 -0.29 -24.76 7.99
C LEU A 374 0.24 -25.51 9.22
N ALA A 375 1.50 -25.33 9.58
CA ALA A 375 2.06 -25.88 10.81
C ALA A 375 1.35 -25.35 12.07
N SER A 376 0.73 -24.18 11.97
CA SER A 376 -0.05 -23.55 13.04
C SER A 376 -1.55 -23.85 12.94
N SER A 377 -1.95 -24.86 12.16
CA SER A 377 -3.34 -25.33 11.98
C SER A 377 -4.28 -24.37 11.22
N ALA A 378 -3.75 -23.62 10.24
CA ALA A 378 -4.59 -22.88 9.30
C ALA A 378 -5.46 -23.83 8.46
N ASP A 379 -6.73 -23.47 8.24
CA ASP A 379 -7.63 -24.23 7.38
C ASP A 379 -7.18 -24.15 5.91
N VAL A 380 -6.62 -25.26 5.43
CA VAL A 380 -6.07 -25.43 4.07
C VAL A 380 -7.10 -25.18 2.97
N ASN A 381 -8.39 -25.34 3.27
CA ASN A 381 -9.49 -25.27 2.30
C ASN A 381 -10.35 -24.01 2.44
N LYS A 382 -10.00 -23.10 3.35
CA LYS A 382 -10.77 -21.87 3.56
C LYS A 382 -10.70 -20.94 2.35
N GLY A 383 -11.77 -20.90 1.56
CA GLY A 383 -11.90 -20.02 0.40
C GLY A 383 -12.44 -18.64 0.74
N ASP A 384 -12.29 -17.71 -0.22
CA ASP A 384 -12.86 -16.36 -0.15
C ASP A 384 -14.37 -16.32 -0.47
N ILE A 385 -14.97 -15.13 -0.60
CA ILE A 385 -16.39 -14.98 -0.96
C ILE A 385 -16.78 -15.59 -2.31
N ASN A 386 -15.81 -15.81 -3.21
CA ASN A 386 -16.02 -16.49 -4.49
C ASN A 386 -15.73 -17.99 -4.39
N ASN A 387 -15.48 -18.49 -3.18
CA ASN A 387 -14.98 -19.81 -2.85
C ASN A 387 -13.58 -20.10 -3.40
N GLU A 388 -12.80 -19.10 -3.84
CA GLU A 388 -11.43 -19.33 -4.33
C GLU A 388 -10.54 -19.78 -3.18
N THR A 389 -10.06 -21.03 -3.22
CA THR A 389 -9.22 -21.62 -2.15
C THR A 389 -7.76 -21.17 -2.24
N PRO A 390 -6.94 -21.41 -1.19
CA PRO A 390 -5.49 -21.18 -1.25
C PRO A 390 -4.82 -21.93 -2.41
N LEU A 391 -5.23 -23.20 -2.65
CA LEU A 391 -4.71 -24.03 -3.75
C LEU A 391 -5.11 -23.46 -5.12
N PHE A 392 -6.35 -23.01 -5.27
CA PHE A 392 -6.82 -22.36 -6.50
C PHE A 392 -5.98 -21.11 -6.82
N ASN A 393 -5.77 -20.24 -5.83
CA ASN A 393 -5.00 -19.01 -6.01
C ASN A 393 -3.51 -19.27 -6.33
N ALA A 394 -2.89 -20.26 -5.67
CA ALA A 394 -1.53 -20.67 -5.94
C ALA A 394 -1.38 -21.24 -7.37
N ALA A 395 -2.33 -22.08 -7.79
CA ALA A 395 -2.35 -22.68 -9.11
C ALA A 395 -2.54 -21.63 -10.22
N LYS A 396 -3.51 -20.72 -10.05
CA LYS A 396 -3.80 -19.60 -10.97
C LYS A 396 -2.56 -18.72 -11.23
N ARG A 397 -1.72 -18.53 -10.21
CA ARG A 397 -0.56 -17.64 -10.26
C ARG A 397 0.78 -18.33 -10.53
N GLY A 398 0.80 -19.65 -10.69
CA GLY A 398 2.03 -20.37 -11.04
C GLY A 398 2.97 -20.67 -9.86
N HIS A 399 2.47 -20.66 -8.62
CA HIS A 399 3.31 -20.82 -7.43
C HIS A 399 3.59 -22.29 -7.09
N ILE A 400 4.48 -22.93 -7.84
CA ILE A 400 4.80 -24.38 -7.74
C ILE A 400 5.12 -24.81 -6.30
N ALA A 401 5.98 -24.07 -5.59
CA ALA A 401 6.38 -24.43 -4.22
C ALA A 401 5.18 -24.41 -3.25
N VAL A 402 4.31 -23.41 -3.36
CA VAL A 402 3.09 -23.30 -2.56
C VAL A 402 2.12 -24.43 -2.88
N VAL A 403 1.94 -24.76 -4.17
CA VAL A 403 1.09 -25.91 -4.57
C VAL A 403 1.60 -27.20 -3.95
N LYS A 404 2.92 -27.47 -3.99
CA LYS A 404 3.50 -28.67 -3.32
C LYS A 404 3.17 -28.72 -1.84
N ILE A 405 3.35 -27.59 -1.13
CA ILE A 405 3.07 -27.50 0.31
C ILE A 405 1.59 -27.74 0.60
N LEU A 406 0.69 -27.12 -0.17
CA LEU A 406 -0.76 -27.27 0.03
C LEU A 406 -1.24 -28.71 -0.26
N LEU A 407 -0.73 -29.34 -1.31
CA LEU A 407 -1.04 -30.74 -1.62
C LEU A 407 -0.52 -31.69 -0.52
N ALA A 408 0.68 -31.46 0.00
CA ALA A 408 1.22 -32.21 1.13
C ALA A 408 0.35 -32.03 2.40
N ALA A 409 -0.27 -30.87 2.57
CA ALA A 409 -1.24 -30.59 3.62
C ALA A 409 -2.68 -31.07 3.31
N LYS A 410 -2.85 -31.93 2.29
CA LYS A 410 -4.14 -32.51 1.88
C LYS A 410 -5.19 -31.46 1.48
N ALA A 411 -4.77 -30.37 0.85
CA ALA A 411 -5.68 -29.42 0.22
C ALA A 411 -6.64 -30.14 -0.75
N THR A 412 -7.92 -29.83 -0.66
CA THR A 412 -8.95 -30.41 -1.52
C THR A 412 -8.85 -29.85 -2.93
N ILE A 413 -8.75 -30.76 -3.90
CA ILE A 413 -8.81 -30.43 -5.32
C ILE A 413 -10.30 -30.48 -5.71
N GLY A 414 -11.00 -29.34 -5.58
CA GLY A 414 -12.44 -29.26 -5.80
C GLY A 414 -12.85 -29.61 -7.24
N TYR A 415 -13.98 -30.32 -7.40
CA TYR A 415 -14.57 -30.69 -8.70
C TYR A 415 -15.60 -29.69 -9.23
N SER A 416 -15.69 -28.48 -8.67
CA SER A 416 -16.68 -27.49 -9.09
C SER A 416 -16.24 -26.76 -10.37
N GLU A 417 -17.14 -26.56 -11.35
CA GLU A 417 -16.82 -25.87 -12.61
C GLU A 417 -16.31 -24.43 -12.41
N LYS A 418 -16.67 -23.77 -11.30
CA LYS A 418 -16.32 -22.35 -11.04
C LYS A 418 -15.01 -22.17 -10.27
N VAL A 419 -14.65 -23.11 -9.40
CA VAL A 419 -13.41 -23.05 -8.61
C VAL A 419 -12.78 -24.44 -8.60
N ASN A 420 -11.90 -24.69 -9.56
CA ASN A 420 -11.10 -25.90 -9.66
C ASN A 420 -9.62 -25.51 -9.89
N PRO A 421 -8.69 -25.91 -9.00
CA PRO A 421 -7.26 -25.60 -9.16
C PRO A 421 -6.65 -26.12 -10.47
N LEU A 422 -7.14 -27.24 -11.01
CA LEU A 422 -6.66 -27.82 -12.26
C LEU A 422 -7.11 -26.98 -13.46
N THR A 423 -8.39 -26.60 -13.54
CA THR A 423 -8.89 -25.76 -14.65
C THR A 423 -8.12 -24.47 -14.72
N VAL A 424 -7.95 -23.80 -13.58
CA VAL A 424 -7.33 -22.48 -13.56
C VAL A 424 -5.84 -22.57 -13.90
N ALA A 425 -5.15 -23.66 -13.51
CA ALA A 425 -3.79 -23.92 -13.93
C ALA A 425 -3.68 -24.09 -15.45
N GLU A 426 -4.59 -24.85 -16.07
CA GLU A 426 -4.61 -25.05 -17.52
C GLU A 426 -4.96 -23.77 -18.29
N GLU A 427 -5.98 -23.04 -17.85
CA GLU A 427 -6.40 -21.74 -18.41
C GLU A 427 -5.25 -20.72 -18.40
N HIS A 428 -4.44 -20.73 -17.33
CA HIS A 428 -3.30 -19.84 -17.16
C HIS A 428 -1.97 -20.44 -17.65
N ARG A 429 -2.02 -21.56 -18.39
CA ARG A 429 -0.87 -22.24 -19.01
C ARG A 429 0.22 -22.69 -18.03
N GLN A 430 -0.16 -23.07 -16.82
CA GLN A 430 0.72 -23.57 -15.78
C GLN A 430 0.92 -25.08 -15.91
N SER A 431 1.60 -25.52 -16.97
CA SER A 431 1.73 -26.95 -17.33
C SER A 431 2.28 -27.83 -16.20
N THR A 432 3.34 -27.41 -15.51
CA THR A 432 3.92 -28.14 -14.39
C THR A 432 2.93 -28.32 -13.23
N ILE A 433 2.15 -27.28 -12.93
CA ILE A 433 1.15 -27.34 -11.85
C ILE A 433 -0.03 -28.21 -12.26
N ALA A 434 -0.51 -28.07 -13.50
CA ALA A 434 -1.58 -28.92 -14.02
C ALA A 434 -1.18 -30.39 -13.91
N GLU A 435 0.07 -30.73 -14.26
CA GLU A 435 0.56 -32.09 -14.14
C GLU A 435 0.65 -32.57 -12.69
N MET A 436 1.19 -31.75 -11.79
CA MET A 436 1.21 -32.07 -10.36
C MET A 436 -0.20 -32.31 -9.79
N LEU A 437 -1.18 -31.51 -10.22
CA LEU A 437 -2.57 -31.66 -9.79
C LEU A 437 -3.20 -32.94 -10.36
N ARG A 438 -2.90 -33.32 -11.61
CA ARG A 438 -3.36 -34.60 -12.19
C ARG A 438 -2.83 -35.79 -11.41
N VAL A 439 -1.54 -35.78 -11.08
CA VAL A 439 -0.91 -36.82 -10.27
C VAL A 439 -1.57 -36.88 -8.89
N ALA A 440 -1.73 -35.74 -8.22
CA ALA A 440 -2.35 -35.70 -6.89
C ALA A 440 -3.82 -36.15 -6.91
N ILE A 441 -4.58 -35.85 -7.96
CA ILE A 441 -5.95 -36.38 -8.14
C ILE A 441 -5.92 -37.91 -8.19
N LYS A 442 -5.00 -38.50 -8.98
CA LYS A 442 -4.86 -39.95 -9.11
C LYS A 442 -4.48 -40.61 -7.78
N GLU A 443 -3.59 -40.01 -7.01
CA GLU A 443 -3.17 -40.52 -5.69
C GLU A 443 -4.24 -40.35 -4.60
N GLN A 444 -5.09 -39.32 -4.69
CA GLN A 444 -6.22 -39.11 -3.79
C GLN A 444 -7.46 -39.92 -4.17
N MET A 445 -7.44 -40.67 -5.28
CA MET A 445 -8.53 -41.60 -5.61
C MET A 445 -8.54 -42.76 -4.62
N PRO A 446 -9.65 -43.01 -3.90
CA PRO A 446 -9.71 -44.11 -2.96
C PRO A 446 -9.65 -45.46 -3.67
N VAL A 447 -8.98 -46.43 -3.05
CA VAL A 447 -8.92 -47.82 -3.51
C VAL A 447 -10.30 -48.45 -3.30
N ILE A 448 -10.95 -48.84 -4.39
CA ILE A 448 -12.31 -49.38 -4.33
C ILE A 448 -12.28 -50.85 -3.88
N HIS A 449 -13.00 -51.16 -2.81
CA HIS A 449 -13.12 -52.52 -2.26
C HIS A 449 -14.49 -53.16 -2.60
N PRO A 450 -14.53 -54.43 -3.07
CA PRO A 450 -15.78 -55.17 -3.28
C PRO A 450 -16.50 -55.53 -1.97
N PRO A 451 -17.82 -55.83 -2.00
CA PRO A 451 -18.68 -55.97 -3.18
C PRO A 451 -19.26 -54.64 -3.68
N ILE A 452 -19.48 -54.56 -5.00
CA ILE A 452 -20.07 -53.39 -5.66
C ILE A 452 -21.40 -53.82 -6.30
N PRO A 453 -22.52 -53.15 -6.00
CA PRO A 453 -23.83 -53.58 -6.48
C PRO A 453 -24.02 -53.30 -7.99
N PHE A 454 -24.46 -54.29 -8.76
CA PHE A 454 -24.88 -54.05 -10.15
C PHE A 454 -26.28 -53.41 -10.16
N GLU A 455 -26.36 -52.09 -10.40
CA GLU A 455 -27.63 -51.36 -10.37
C GLU A 455 -28.35 -51.36 -11.72
N ARG A 456 -27.64 -51.06 -12.82
CA ARG A 456 -28.24 -50.98 -14.15
C ARG A 456 -27.21 -51.24 -15.26
N ILE A 457 -27.58 -52.02 -16.26
CA ILE A 457 -26.73 -52.23 -17.45
C ILE A 457 -26.64 -50.92 -18.26
N LEU A 458 -25.41 -50.47 -18.51
CA LEU A 458 -25.07 -49.33 -19.36
C LEU A 458 -24.75 -49.77 -20.79
N GLY A 459 -24.22 -50.98 -20.97
CA GLY A 459 -23.94 -51.52 -22.29
C GLY A 459 -23.38 -52.92 -22.28
N HIS A 460 -23.52 -53.59 -23.42
CA HIS A 460 -22.98 -54.93 -23.67
C HIS A 460 -21.70 -54.84 -24.52
N GLY A 461 -20.68 -55.60 -24.13
CA GLY A 461 -19.40 -55.69 -24.81
C GLY A 461 -19.07 -57.11 -25.26
N SER A 462 -18.11 -57.25 -26.19
CA SER A 462 -17.65 -58.57 -26.67
C SER A 462 -17.01 -59.41 -25.56
N HIS A 463 -16.35 -58.77 -24.61
CA HIS A 463 -15.64 -59.43 -23.51
C HIS A 463 -16.36 -59.29 -22.16
N GLY A 464 -17.53 -58.64 -22.12
CA GLY A 464 -18.31 -58.44 -20.90
C GLY A 464 -19.20 -57.21 -20.89
N ASP A 465 -20.11 -57.15 -19.93
CA ASP A 465 -21.11 -56.11 -19.74
C ASP A 465 -20.65 -55.02 -18.78
N VAL A 466 -21.17 -53.81 -18.97
CA VAL A 466 -20.89 -52.69 -18.07
C VAL A 466 -22.15 -52.26 -17.35
N TYR A 467 -22.02 -52.14 -16.04
CA TYR A 467 -23.06 -51.80 -15.09
C TYR A 467 -22.76 -50.43 -14.49
N LYS A 468 -23.79 -49.62 -14.36
CA LYS A 468 -23.83 -48.54 -13.40
C LYS A 468 -23.90 -49.14 -12.00
N SER A 469 -23.15 -48.55 -11.10
CA SER A 469 -23.18 -48.84 -9.67
C SER A 469 -22.99 -47.56 -8.86
N THR A 470 -23.27 -47.62 -7.57
CA THR A 470 -22.86 -46.62 -6.58
C THR A 470 -21.78 -47.20 -5.66
N TRP A 471 -20.73 -46.43 -5.40
CA TRP A 471 -19.68 -46.76 -4.42
C TRP A 471 -19.37 -45.51 -3.58
N GLU A 472 -19.42 -45.64 -2.25
CA GLU A 472 -19.31 -44.53 -1.28
C GLU A 472 -20.16 -43.28 -1.64
N GLY A 473 -21.37 -43.51 -2.16
CA GLY A 473 -22.31 -42.44 -2.54
C GLY A 473 -22.01 -41.76 -3.88
N ARG A 474 -21.01 -42.22 -4.64
CA ARG A 474 -20.70 -41.74 -6.00
C ARG A 474 -21.06 -42.78 -7.06
N GLN A 475 -21.46 -42.33 -8.24
CA GLN A 475 -21.77 -43.23 -9.35
C GLN A 475 -20.47 -43.70 -10.01
N VAL A 476 -20.35 -45.00 -10.26
CA VAL A 476 -19.21 -45.64 -10.92
C VAL A 476 -19.72 -46.58 -12.01
N ALA A 477 -18.89 -46.85 -13.01
CA ALA A 477 -19.15 -47.92 -13.97
C ALA A 477 -18.30 -49.15 -13.65
N VAL A 478 -18.90 -50.33 -13.72
CA VAL A 478 -18.26 -51.62 -13.42
C VAL A 478 -18.40 -52.52 -14.63
N LYS A 479 -17.29 -52.95 -15.21
CA LYS A 479 -17.23 -53.89 -16.32
C LYS A 479 -17.00 -55.30 -15.81
N THR A 480 -17.88 -56.22 -16.19
CA THR A 480 -17.67 -57.66 -16.09
C THR A 480 -16.73 -58.13 -17.20
N ILE A 481 -16.00 -59.22 -16.95
CA ILE A 481 -15.16 -59.90 -17.93
C ILE A 481 -15.61 -61.35 -18.01
N TYR A 482 -16.27 -61.72 -19.11
CA TYR A 482 -16.83 -63.05 -19.31
C TYR A 482 -15.77 -64.16 -19.32
N ILE A 483 -14.62 -63.91 -19.96
CA ILE A 483 -13.50 -64.85 -20.06
C ILE A 483 -12.25 -64.11 -19.61
N PRO A 484 -11.81 -64.28 -18.35
CA PRO A 484 -10.73 -63.48 -17.81
C PRO A 484 -9.36 -63.73 -18.45
N GLU A 485 -9.15 -64.92 -19.01
CA GLU A 485 -7.93 -65.35 -19.69
C GLU A 485 -7.94 -65.04 -21.20
N ASP A 486 -8.94 -64.30 -21.69
CA ASP A 486 -9.03 -63.88 -23.09
C ASP A 486 -7.82 -63.03 -23.48
N THR A 487 -6.93 -63.59 -24.30
CA THR A 487 -5.67 -62.97 -24.70
C THR A 487 -5.85 -61.72 -25.55
N ASP A 488 -6.94 -61.63 -26.33
CA ASP A 488 -7.27 -60.46 -27.14
C ASP A 488 -7.69 -59.31 -26.22
N PHE A 489 -8.58 -59.59 -25.26
CA PHE A 489 -8.96 -58.63 -24.23
C PHE A 489 -7.77 -58.15 -23.40
N GLN A 490 -6.93 -59.07 -22.91
CA GLN A 490 -5.76 -58.72 -22.09
C GLN A 490 -4.77 -57.84 -22.86
N THR A 491 -4.51 -58.15 -24.13
CA THR A 491 -3.62 -57.35 -24.99
C THR A 491 -4.18 -55.94 -25.17
N GLN A 492 -5.46 -55.83 -25.52
CA GLN A 492 -6.13 -54.55 -25.72
C GLN A 492 -6.24 -53.74 -24.43
N TYR A 493 -6.48 -54.40 -23.30
CA TYR A 493 -6.52 -53.79 -21.96
C TYR A 493 -5.17 -53.22 -21.56
N VAL A 494 -4.08 -53.96 -21.80
CA VAL A 494 -2.71 -53.49 -21.55
C VAL A 494 -2.39 -52.27 -22.43
N ILE A 495 -2.72 -52.32 -23.72
CA ILE A 495 -2.51 -51.19 -24.63
C ILE A 495 -3.33 -49.98 -24.16
N ALA A 496 -4.63 -50.15 -23.89
CA ALA A 496 -5.52 -49.08 -23.45
C ALA A 496 -5.03 -48.40 -22.15
N LYS A 497 -4.48 -49.18 -21.21
CA LYS A 497 -3.87 -48.66 -19.97
C LYS A 497 -2.64 -47.79 -20.21
N THR A 498 -1.95 -47.97 -21.33
CA THR A 498 -0.73 -47.21 -21.66
C THR A 498 -1.01 -45.94 -22.47
N ILE A 499 -2.24 -45.74 -22.95
CA ILE A 499 -2.61 -44.55 -23.71
C ILE A 499 -2.69 -43.36 -22.76
N ASP A 500 -1.81 -42.38 -22.93
CA ASP A 500 -1.87 -41.13 -22.18
C ASP A 500 -2.92 -40.19 -22.79
N SER A 501 -4.20 -40.50 -22.56
CA SER A 501 -5.33 -39.70 -23.05
C SER A 501 -6.20 -39.20 -21.91
N SER A 502 -6.47 -37.89 -21.95
CA SER A 502 -7.46 -37.24 -21.07
C SER A 502 -8.90 -37.53 -21.51
N TYR A 503 -9.11 -37.97 -22.75
CA TYR A 503 -10.42 -38.18 -23.37
C TYR A 503 -10.91 -39.64 -23.27
N LEU A 504 -10.06 -40.54 -22.79
CA LEU A 504 -10.38 -41.95 -22.58
C LEU A 504 -10.60 -42.26 -21.10
N VAL A 505 -11.55 -43.15 -20.83
CA VAL A 505 -11.71 -43.74 -19.49
C VAL A 505 -10.69 -44.84 -19.32
N HIS A 506 -9.87 -44.71 -18.27
CA HIS A 506 -8.95 -45.77 -17.87
C HIS A 506 -9.63 -46.72 -16.88
N TYR A 507 -9.26 -47.99 -16.92
CA TYR A 507 -9.67 -48.99 -15.93
C TYR A 507 -8.67 -48.97 -14.78
N TYR A 508 -9.09 -48.51 -13.60
CA TYR A 508 -8.17 -48.23 -12.48
C TYR A 508 -7.94 -49.40 -11.54
N SER A 509 -8.72 -50.48 -11.63
CA SER A 509 -8.56 -51.61 -10.70
C SER A 509 -8.91 -52.96 -11.33
N GLN A 510 -8.09 -53.96 -10.98
CA GLN A 510 -8.43 -55.36 -11.10
C GLN A 510 -9.15 -55.73 -9.80
N ILE A 511 -10.45 -56.02 -9.87
CA ILE A 511 -11.16 -56.54 -8.71
C ILE A 511 -11.07 -58.05 -8.80
N GLY A 512 -10.71 -58.67 -7.69
CA GLY A 512 -10.63 -60.12 -7.55
C GLY A 512 -11.94 -60.83 -7.92
N ASP A 513 -11.86 -62.15 -7.98
CA ASP A 513 -13.00 -63.02 -8.35
C ASP A 513 -14.21 -62.73 -7.48
N VAL A 514 -15.29 -62.21 -8.09
CA VAL A 514 -16.58 -62.10 -7.42
C VAL A 514 -17.63 -62.86 -8.23
N SER A 515 -17.77 -64.13 -7.82
CA SER A 515 -18.91 -65.04 -7.97
C SER A 515 -19.01 -65.99 -9.18
N LEU A 516 -19.58 -67.16 -8.84
CA LEU A 516 -19.99 -68.35 -9.60
C LEU A 516 -19.81 -68.25 -11.13
N ASN A 517 -18.86 -69.01 -11.68
CA ASN A 517 -18.53 -69.20 -13.11
C ASN A 517 -17.28 -68.47 -13.64
N GLY A 518 -16.44 -67.88 -12.78
CA GLY A 518 -15.10 -67.42 -13.18
C GLY A 518 -15.08 -66.10 -13.96
N THR A 519 -16.00 -65.18 -13.70
CA THR A 519 -16.03 -63.83 -14.29
C THR A 519 -15.22 -62.84 -13.42
N LYS A 520 -14.28 -62.09 -14.01
CA LYS A 520 -13.51 -61.02 -13.30
C LYS A 520 -14.18 -59.65 -13.46
N LEU A 521 -13.95 -58.72 -12.53
CA LEU A 521 -14.51 -57.36 -12.60
C LEU A 521 -13.41 -56.30 -12.76
N LEU A 522 -13.72 -55.27 -13.54
CA LEU A 522 -12.93 -54.05 -13.66
C LEU A 522 -13.81 -52.84 -13.32
N ILE A 523 -13.36 -51.96 -12.43
CA ILE A 523 -14.05 -50.68 -12.22
C ILE A 523 -13.43 -49.63 -13.15
N GLN A 524 -14.33 -48.88 -13.76
CA GLN A 524 -14.05 -47.68 -14.54
C GLN A 524 -14.11 -46.44 -13.63
N GLU A 525 -13.56 -45.33 -14.11
CA GLU A 525 -13.69 -44.03 -13.44
C GLU A 525 -15.14 -43.68 -13.07
N TYR A 526 -15.25 -42.73 -12.15
CA TYR A 526 -16.50 -42.15 -11.70
C TYR A 526 -17.36 -41.62 -12.86
N LEU A 527 -18.66 -41.87 -12.77
CA LEU A 527 -19.71 -41.59 -13.76
C LEU A 527 -20.67 -40.50 -13.28
N ASP A 528 -20.17 -39.51 -12.54
CA ASP A 528 -21.04 -38.59 -11.82
C ASP A 528 -21.96 -37.77 -12.73
N GLY A 529 -21.60 -37.62 -14.01
CA GLY A 529 -22.37 -36.91 -15.03
C GLY A 529 -23.34 -37.78 -15.85
N GLY A 530 -23.36 -39.10 -15.65
CA GLY A 530 -24.17 -40.03 -16.45
C GLY A 530 -23.58 -40.32 -17.84
N ASN A 531 -24.42 -40.67 -18.81
CA ASN A 531 -24.02 -40.81 -20.22
C ASN A 531 -24.56 -39.66 -21.09
N LEU A 532 -23.94 -39.44 -22.24
CA LEU A 532 -24.32 -38.36 -23.17
C LEU A 532 -25.78 -38.44 -23.62
N PHE A 533 -26.34 -39.64 -23.77
CA PHE A 533 -27.75 -39.79 -24.15
C PHE A 533 -28.70 -39.21 -23.09
N GLU A 534 -28.53 -39.62 -21.83
CA GLU A 534 -29.35 -39.16 -20.71
C GLU A 534 -29.18 -37.65 -20.49
N TYR A 535 -27.94 -37.17 -20.57
CA TYR A 535 -27.65 -35.75 -20.46
C TYR A 535 -28.36 -34.90 -21.53
N LEU A 536 -28.28 -35.30 -22.81
CA LEU A 536 -28.96 -34.58 -23.89
C LEU A 536 -30.49 -34.60 -23.71
N GLN A 537 -31.03 -35.68 -23.14
CA GLN A 537 -32.45 -35.76 -22.79
C GLN A 537 -32.82 -34.78 -21.67
N GLN A 538 -32.02 -34.70 -20.60
CA GLN A 538 -32.25 -33.77 -19.49
C GLN A 538 -32.19 -32.30 -19.95
N ILE A 539 -31.21 -31.94 -20.79
CA ILE A 539 -31.13 -30.59 -21.39
C ILE A 539 -32.37 -30.27 -22.23
N ARG A 540 -32.83 -31.22 -23.05
CA ARG A 540 -34.02 -31.03 -23.88
C ARG A 540 -35.27 -30.74 -23.05
N LEU A 541 -35.33 -31.34 -21.85
CA LEU A 541 -36.40 -31.16 -20.87
C LEU A 541 -36.19 -29.93 -19.95
N LYS A 542 -35.12 -29.15 -20.14
CA LYS A 542 -34.73 -27.99 -19.30
C LYS A 542 -34.52 -28.35 -17.82
N HIS A 543 -34.12 -29.57 -17.53
CA HIS A 543 -33.76 -29.97 -16.18
C HIS A 543 -32.34 -29.54 -15.83
N HIS A 544 -32.09 -29.35 -14.53
CA HIS A 544 -30.75 -29.02 -14.03
C HIS A 544 -29.85 -30.25 -14.14
N THR A 545 -28.77 -30.17 -14.92
CA THR A 545 -27.73 -31.19 -15.00
C THR A 545 -26.58 -30.81 -14.06
N ILE A 546 -25.91 -31.82 -13.49
CA ILE A 546 -24.76 -31.63 -12.57
C ILE A 546 -23.56 -30.98 -13.30
N VAL A 547 -23.54 -31.11 -14.62
CA VAL A 547 -22.50 -30.66 -15.54
C VAL A 547 -23.11 -29.82 -16.65
N SER A 548 -22.37 -28.86 -17.22
CA SER A 548 -22.85 -28.00 -18.31
C SER A 548 -21.82 -27.86 -19.43
N PHE A 549 -22.14 -28.41 -20.59
CA PHE A 549 -21.19 -28.55 -21.70
C PHE A 549 -21.67 -27.91 -23.00
N ASN A 550 -20.74 -27.24 -23.70
CA ASN A 550 -20.96 -26.79 -25.08
C ASN A 550 -20.82 -27.98 -26.05
N LYS A 551 -21.70 -28.04 -27.07
CA LYS A 551 -21.64 -29.00 -28.18
C LYS A 551 -20.26 -29.11 -28.83
N LEU A 552 -19.52 -28.00 -28.93
CA LEU A 552 -18.17 -27.99 -29.50
C LEU A 552 -17.18 -28.80 -28.64
N ARG A 553 -17.27 -28.70 -27.30
CA ARG A 553 -16.42 -29.47 -26.38
C ARG A 553 -16.71 -30.97 -26.47
N PHE A 554 -17.98 -31.37 -26.62
CA PHE A 554 -18.33 -32.76 -26.84
C PHE A 554 -17.72 -33.33 -28.11
N ALA A 555 -17.89 -32.65 -29.23
CA ALA A 555 -17.35 -33.09 -30.51
C ALA A 555 -15.82 -33.17 -30.44
N HIS A 556 -15.16 -32.17 -29.86
CA HIS A 556 -13.72 -32.14 -29.71
C HIS A 556 -13.20 -33.32 -28.86
N ALA A 557 -13.83 -33.58 -27.71
CA ALA A 557 -13.42 -34.65 -26.82
C ALA A 557 -13.61 -36.05 -27.44
N ILE A 558 -14.74 -36.28 -28.09
CA ILE A 558 -15.04 -37.56 -28.75
C ILE A 558 -14.06 -37.81 -29.91
N THR A 559 -13.80 -36.79 -30.75
CA THR A 559 -12.87 -36.92 -31.87
C THR A 559 -11.45 -37.24 -31.39
N ASN A 560 -10.94 -36.52 -30.39
CA ASN A 560 -9.59 -36.77 -29.88
C ASN A 560 -9.49 -38.13 -29.20
N ALA A 561 -10.51 -38.57 -28.44
CA ALA A 561 -10.54 -39.92 -27.89
C ALA A 561 -10.42 -41.00 -28.97
N ILE A 562 -11.11 -40.81 -30.11
CA ILE A 562 -11.04 -41.73 -31.24
C ILE A 562 -9.64 -41.73 -31.86
N VAL A 563 -9.05 -40.55 -32.05
CA VAL A 563 -7.69 -40.41 -32.57
C VAL A 563 -6.70 -41.13 -31.66
N ASP A 564 -6.76 -40.89 -30.35
CA ASP A 564 -5.85 -41.50 -29.37
C ASP A 564 -5.96 -43.03 -29.36
N LEU A 565 -7.17 -43.59 -29.52
CA LEU A 565 -7.38 -45.03 -29.68
C LEU A 565 -6.77 -45.56 -31.00
N HIS A 566 -7.04 -44.87 -32.10
CA HIS A 566 -6.62 -45.30 -33.44
C HIS A 566 -5.09 -45.25 -33.62
N GLU A 567 -4.40 -44.28 -33.01
CA GLU A 567 -2.94 -44.22 -32.98
C GLU A 567 -2.32 -45.49 -32.36
N HIS A 568 -3.03 -46.12 -31.42
CA HIS A 568 -2.60 -47.34 -30.73
C HIS A 568 -3.23 -48.60 -31.33
N ARG A 569 -3.82 -48.52 -32.54
CA ARG A 569 -4.50 -49.60 -33.27
C ARG A 569 -5.65 -50.24 -32.50
N LEU A 570 -6.30 -49.46 -31.64
CA LEU A 570 -7.50 -49.83 -30.94
C LEU A 570 -8.72 -49.27 -31.67
N LEU A 571 -9.60 -50.13 -32.17
CA LEU A 571 -10.82 -49.71 -32.85
C LEU A 571 -12.02 -49.72 -31.90
N HIS A 572 -12.77 -48.62 -31.88
CA HIS A 572 -14.03 -48.50 -31.14
C HIS A 572 -15.19 -49.13 -31.91
N ARG A 573 -16.08 -49.88 -31.23
CA ARG A 573 -17.28 -50.49 -31.86
C ARG A 573 -18.58 -49.83 -31.40
N ASN A 574 -19.45 -49.48 -32.35
CA ASN A 574 -20.79 -48.95 -32.09
C ASN A 574 -20.75 -47.80 -31.07
N LEU A 575 -19.94 -46.77 -31.32
CA LEU A 575 -19.89 -45.59 -30.47
C LEU A 575 -21.24 -44.86 -30.53
N THR A 576 -22.01 -44.98 -29.46
CA THR A 576 -23.30 -44.31 -29.30
C THR A 576 -23.23 -43.31 -28.15
N SER A 577 -24.18 -42.37 -28.09
CA SER A 577 -24.27 -41.42 -26.97
C SER A 577 -24.49 -42.10 -25.61
N ALA A 578 -25.00 -43.34 -25.57
CA ALA A 578 -25.09 -44.10 -24.32
C ALA A 578 -23.72 -44.61 -23.82
N LYS A 579 -22.72 -44.67 -24.72
CA LYS A 579 -21.35 -45.15 -24.44
C LYS A 579 -20.32 -44.03 -24.32
N VAL A 580 -20.77 -42.78 -24.29
CA VAL A 580 -19.94 -41.63 -23.96
C VAL A 580 -20.28 -41.25 -22.53
N LEU A 581 -19.33 -41.45 -21.63
CA LEU A 581 -19.55 -41.22 -20.20
C LEU A 581 -19.13 -39.80 -19.85
N LEU A 582 -19.91 -39.21 -18.97
CA LEU A 582 -19.71 -37.87 -18.48
C LEU A 582 -19.22 -37.98 -17.05
N THR A 583 -18.07 -37.38 -16.81
CA THR A 583 -17.44 -37.41 -15.50
C THR A 583 -17.22 -36.00 -15.01
N THR A 584 -17.35 -35.82 -13.70
CA THR A 584 -16.99 -34.58 -13.04
C THR A 584 -15.53 -34.59 -12.57
N THR A 585 -14.82 -35.73 -12.73
CA THR A 585 -13.50 -35.94 -12.13
C THR A 585 -12.34 -35.33 -12.89
N THR A 586 -12.55 -34.92 -14.16
CA THR A 586 -11.54 -34.28 -14.99
C THR A 586 -12.09 -32.99 -15.58
N SER A 587 -11.33 -31.90 -15.42
CA SER A 587 -11.83 -30.56 -15.70
C SER A 587 -11.48 -30.03 -17.10
N SER A 588 -10.43 -30.57 -17.73
CA SER A 588 -10.11 -30.30 -19.14
C SER A 588 -11.02 -31.04 -20.11
N THR A 589 -11.51 -32.22 -19.69
CA THR A 589 -12.10 -33.25 -20.54
C THR A 589 -13.16 -34.03 -19.74
N PRO A 590 -14.32 -33.42 -19.48
CA PRO A 590 -15.38 -34.03 -18.69
C PRO A 590 -16.18 -35.08 -19.48
N VAL A 591 -15.82 -35.27 -20.75
CA VAL A 591 -16.41 -36.20 -21.69
C VAL A 591 -15.34 -37.24 -21.95
N LYS A 592 -15.60 -38.46 -21.51
CA LYS A 592 -14.69 -39.56 -21.76
C LYS A 592 -15.39 -40.63 -22.57
N VAL A 593 -14.73 -41.06 -23.63
CA VAL A 593 -15.22 -42.17 -24.44
C VAL A 593 -14.83 -43.45 -23.72
N THR A 594 -15.82 -44.29 -23.44
CA THR A 594 -15.57 -45.65 -23.00
C THR A 594 -15.58 -46.58 -24.17
N ASP A 595 -14.44 -47.24 -24.41
CA ASP A 595 -14.40 -48.32 -25.38
C ASP A 595 -14.86 -49.63 -24.74
N TYR A 596 -16.07 -50.03 -25.09
CA TYR A 596 -16.67 -51.27 -24.60
C TYR A 596 -16.35 -52.48 -25.47
N CYS A 597 -15.64 -52.34 -26.60
CA CYS A 597 -15.46 -53.39 -27.59
C CYS A 597 -14.21 -53.15 -28.45
N LEU A 598 -13.04 -53.25 -27.85
CA LEU A 598 -11.77 -53.15 -28.55
C LEU A 598 -11.61 -54.34 -29.52
N ARG A 599 -11.05 -54.08 -30.71
CA ARG A 599 -10.50 -55.10 -31.64
C ARG A 599 -9.13 -54.60 -32.11
N GLN A 600 -8.15 -55.50 -32.23
CA GLN A 600 -6.89 -55.21 -32.90
C GLN A 600 -7.08 -55.30 -34.42
N ASP A 601 -6.53 -54.33 -35.17
CA ASP A 601 -6.63 -54.29 -36.64
C ASP A 601 -5.68 -55.32 -37.29
N THR A 602 -5.98 -56.61 -37.13
CA THR A 602 -5.20 -57.72 -37.73
C THR A 602 -5.84 -58.31 -38.98
N ASP A 603 -6.92 -57.73 -39.50
CA ASP A 603 -7.69 -58.31 -40.62
C ASP A 603 -7.32 -57.77 -42.02
N ASN A 604 -6.28 -56.93 -42.17
CA ASN A 604 -5.90 -56.36 -43.47
C ASN A 604 -4.61 -56.92 -44.10
N VAL A 605 -4.31 -58.22 -43.91
CA VAL A 605 -3.23 -58.90 -44.67
C VAL A 605 -3.72 -60.14 -45.43
N ALA A 606 -5.02 -60.30 -45.66
CA ALA A 606 -5.52 -61.38 -46.52
C ALA A 606 -6.73 -60.95 -47.36
N GLY A 607 -6.47 -60.20 -48.44
CA GLY A 607 -7.47 -59.92 -49.47
C GLY A 607 -7.07 -58.75 -50.35
N MET A 608 -7.02 -59.00 -51.67
CA MET A 608 -6.79 -58.04 -52.75
C MET A 608 -7.71 -56.81 -52.68
#